data_AF-A0A8D0BS94-F1
#
_entry.id   AF-A0A8D0BS94-F1
#
_cell.length_a   1.000
_cell.length_b   1.000
_cell.length_c   1.000
_cell.angle_alpha   90.00
_cell.angle_beta   90.00
_cell.angle_gamma   90.00
#
_symmetry.space_group_name_H-M   'P 1'
#
loop_
_entity.id
_entity.type
_entity.pdbx_description
1 polymer ?
#
loop_
_entity_poly.entity_id
_entity_poly.type
_entity_poly.pdbx_seq_one_letter_code
_entity_poly.pdbx_strand_id
1 'polypeptide(L)' 'MKRTVPRGTWKRLMKKHKPQLKLSANADLLVHLDFLLFLHRLAEEARTNAISEKSKTIKYEHIISSAKIILKKSRG' A
#
# COMPACT_ATOMS: atom_id res chain seq x y z
N MET A 1 -4.31 12.13 13.28
CA MET A 1 -4.37 10.92 12.42
C MET A 1 -4.56 9.69 13.28
N LYS A 2 -5.54 8.85 12.98
CA LYS A 2 -5.75 7.58 13.68
C LYS A 2 -4.63 6.61 13.26
N ARG A 3 -3.76 6.22 14.20
CA ARG A 3 -2.57 5.37 13.94
C ARG A 3 -2.75 3.91 14.39
N THR A 4 -3.96 3.53 14.79
CA THR A 4 -4.27 2.18 15.27
C THR A 4 -4.22 1.17 14.13
N VAL A 5 -3.42 0.12 14.30
CA VAL A 5 -3.29 -0.95 13.30
C VAL A 5 -4.51 -1.87 13.34
N PRO A 6 -5.20 -2.11 12.20
CA PRO A 6 -6.34 -3.01 12.14
C PRO A 6 -5.90 -4.49 12.06
N ARG A 7 -5.33 -5.01 13.16
CA ARG A 7 -4.72 -6.36 13.23
C ARG A 7 -5.65 -7.49 12.76
N GLY A 8 -6.93 -7.45 13.15
CA GLY A 8 -7.93 -8.44 12.75
C GLY A 8 -8.19 -8.45 11.25
N THR A 9 -8.16 -7.27 10.60
CA THR A 9 -8.30 -7.14 9.15
C THR A 9 -7.13 -7.77 8.42
N TRP A 10 -5.89 -7.51 8.86
CA TRP A 10 -4.70 -8.11 8.27
C TRP A 10 -4.71 -9.64 8.34
N LYS A 11 -4.99 -10.19 9.53
CA LYS A 11 -5.07 -11.66 9.71
C LYS A 11 -6.12 -12.28 8.79
N ARG A 12 -7.31 -11.68 8.68
CA ARG A 12 -8.39 -12.16 7.81
C ARG A 12 -8.01 -12.04 6.33
N LEU A 13 -7.39 -10.93 5.92
CA LEU A 13 -6.97 -10.71 4.54
C LEU A 13 -5.90 -11.72 4.10
N MET A 14 -4.91 -11.99 4.96
CA MET A 14 -3.86 -12.95 4.68
C MET A 14 -4.41 -14.38 4.63
N LYS A 15 -5.31 -14.76 5.54
CA LYS A 15 -5.97 -16.08 5.50
C LYS A 15 -6.89 -16.25 4.29
N LYS A 16 -7.53 -15.18 3.80
CA LYS A 16 -8.33 -15.20 2.57
C LYS A 16 -7.47 -15.52 1.34
N HIS A 17 -6.29 -14.91 1.23
CA HIS A 17 -5.42 -15.11 0.06
C HIS A 17 -4.54 -16.37 0.16
N LYS A 18 -4.10 -16.73 1.37
CA LYS A 18 -3.31 -17.94 1.63
C LYS A 18 -3.85 -18.65 2.89
N PRO A 19 -4.84 -19.53 2.76
CA PRO A 19 -5.50 -20.20 3.89
C PRO A 19 -4.57 -21.02 4.78
N GLN A 20 -3.50 -21.56 4.18
CA GLN A 20 -2.53 -22.43 4.86
C GLN A 20 -1.39 -21.66 5.55
N LEU A 21 -1.28 -20.35 5.32
CA LEU A 21 -0.22 -19.51 5.88
C LEU A 21 -0.51 -19.20 7.35
N LYS A 22 0.42 -19.56 8.24
CA LYS A 22 0.39 -19.19 9.66
C LYS A 22 1.31 -17.98 9.87
N LEU A 23 0.77 -16.91 10.47
CA LEU A 23 1.55 -15.74 10.86
C LEU A 23 2.09 -15.92 12.27
N SER A 24 3.38 -15.68 12.44
CA SER A 24 3.98 -15.57 13.77
C SER A 24 3.42 -14.36 14.53
N ALA A 25 3.62 -14.35 15.85
CA ALA A 25 3.21 -13.23 16.67
C ALA A 25 3.82 -11.92 16.14
N ASN A 26 2.99 -10.88 16.03
CA ASN A 26 3.37 -9.53 15.59
C ASN A 26 3.87 -9.39 14.14
N ALA A 27 3.95 -10.47 13.35
CA ALA A 27 4.24 -10.37 11.92
C ALA A 27 3.21 -9.51 11.17
N ASP A 28 1.96 -9.45 11.69
CA ASP A 28 0.91 -8.58 11.16
C ASP A 28 1.25 -7.09 11.26
N LEU A 29 2.10 -6.68 12.22
CA LEU A 29 2.58 -5.31 12.34
C LEU A 29 3.62 -4.99 11.26
N LEU A 30 4.49 -5.94 10.92
CA LEU A 30 5.48 -5.77 9.84
C LEU A 30 4.79 -5.69 8.47
N VAL A 31 3.77 -6.53 8.24
CA VAL A 31 2.93 -6.43 7.04
C VAL A 31 2.23 -5.07 6.97
N HIS A 32 1.75 -4.56 8.10
CA HIS A 32 1.16 -3.23 8.13
C HIS A 32 2.18 -2.12 7.83
N LEU A 33 3.39 -2.22 8.37
CA LEU A 33 4.49 -1.29 8.07
C LEU A 33 4.80 -1.30 6.56
N ASP A 34 4.95 -2.48 5.97
CA ASP A 34 5.21 -2.61 4.53
C ASP A 34 4.08 -1.99 3.70
N PHE A 35 2.82 -2.18 4.11
CA PHE A 35 1.68 -1.52 3.49
C PHE A 35 1.72 0.02 3.62
N LEU A 36 2.14 0.56 4.78
CA LEU A 36 2.30 2.00 4.96
C LEU A 36 3.41 2.56 4.06
N LEU A 37 4.53 1.84 3.93
CA LEU A 37 5.62 2.20 3.02
C LEU A 37 5.19 2.14 1.55
N PHE A 38 4.39 1.14 1.18
CA PHE A 38 3.76 1.07 -0.14
C PHE A 38 2.89 2.28 -0.42
N LEU A 39 1.99 2.66 0.50
CA LEU A 39 1.12 3.82 0.34
C LEU A 39 1.92 5.14 0.26
N HIS A 40 2.97 5.27 1.06
CA HIS A 40 3.86 6.43 0.99
C HIS A 40 4.51 6.56 -0.39
N ARG A 41 5.11 5.48 -0.90
CA ARG A 41 5.71 5.45 -2.24
C ARG A 41 4.69 5.75 -3.34
N LEU A 42 3.48 5.21 -3.22
CA LEU A 42 2.39 5.49 -4.15
C LEU A 42 1.94 6.95 -4.12
N ALA A 43 1.84 7.55 -2.94
CA ALA A 43 1.46 8.95 -2.80
C ALA A 43 2.52 9.90 -3.41
N GLU A 44 3.81 9.62 -3.20
CA GLU A 44 4.90 10.43 -3.78
C GLU A 44 4.98 10.29 -5.30
N GLU A 45 4.82 9.08 -5.84
CA GLU A 45 4.79 8.84 -7.29
C GLU A 45 3.55 9.51 -7.93
N ALA A 46 2.37 9.40 -7.30
CA ALA A 46 1.15 10.03 -7.81
C ALA A 46 1.21 11.55 -7.74
N ARG A 47 1.85 12.12 -6.71
CA ARG A 47 2.11 13.55 -6.61
C ARG A 47 3.06 14.02 -7.71
N THR A 48 4.15 13.30 -7.95
CA THR A 48 5.11 13.61 -9.02
C THR A 48 4.42 13.61 -10.38
N ASN A 49 3.58 12.60 -10.66
CA ASN A 49 2.81 12.51 -11.90
C ASN A 49 1.84 13.69 -12.05
N ALA A 50 1.11 14.04 -10.98
CA ALA A 50 0.20 15.19 -11.00
C ALA A 50 0.94 16.52 -11.30
N ILE A 51 2.13 16.71 -10.73
CA ILE A 51 2.96 17.90 -10.96
C ILE A 51 3.45 17.94 -12.40
N SER A 52 3.90 16.81 -12.94
CA SER A 52 4.35 16.68 -14.34
C SER A 52 3.24 17.07 -15.33
N GLU A 53 2.01 16.65 -15.06
CA GLU A 53 0.82 16.97 -15.87
C GLU A 53 0.22 18.36 -15.55
N LYS A 54 0.88 19.18 -14.72
CA LYS A 54 0.41 20.51 -14.28
C LYS A 54 -0.97 20.47 -13.61
N SER A 55 -1.34 19.35 -12.99
CA SER A 55 -2.59 19.19 -12.25
C SER A 55 -2.43 19.66 -10.81
N LYS A 56 -3.36 20.51 -10.35
CA LYS A 56 -3.41 20.99 -8.96
C LYS A 56 -3.86 19.92 -7.97
N THR A 57 -4.51 18.86 -8.44
CA THR A 57 -5.04 17.76 -7.62
C THR A 57 -4.60 16.40 -8.16
N ILE A 58 -4.53 15.41 -7.28
CA ILE A 58 -4.28 14.02 -7.68
C ILE A 58 -5.59 13.46 -8.24
N LYS A 59 -5.59 13.12 -9.53
CA LYS A 59 -6.70 12.50 -10.23
C LYS A 59 -6.52 10.99 -10.27
N TYR A 60 -7.60 10.31 -10.64
CA TYR A 60 -7.62 8.85 -10.82
C TYR A 60 -6.51 8.36 -11.76
N GLU A 61 -6.26 9.06 -12.87
CA GLU A 61 -5.26 8.66 -13.86
C GLU A 61 -3.84 8.62 -13.31
N HIS A 62 -3.46 9.63 -12.51
CA HIS A 62 -2.15 9.67 -11.86
C HIS A 62 -2.00 8.49 -10.88
N ILE A 63 -3.07 8.12 -10.17
CA ILE A 63 -3.04 6.98 -9.24
C ILE A 63 -2.87 5.67 -10.02
N ILE A 64 -3.58 5.48 -11.12
CA ILE A 64 -3.49 4.24 -11.92
C ILE A 64 -2.11 4.07 -12.54
N SER A 65 -1.53 5.14 -13.09
CA SER A 65 -0.17 5.09 -13.67
C SER A 65 0.87 4.80 -12.58
N SER A 66 0.82 5.51 -11.46
CA SER A 66 1.73 5.28 -10.32
C SER A 66 1.54 3.90 -9.68
N ALA A 67 0.31 3.41 -9.56
CA ALA A 67 0.02 2.10 -8.96
C ALA A 67 0.70 0.97 -9.74
N LYS A 68 0.68 1.00 -11.07
CA LYS A 68 1.38 0.01 -11.91
C LYS A 68 2.88 -0.03 -11.61
N ILE A 69 3.50 1.13 -11.44
CA ILE A 69 4.93 1.27 -11.16
C ILE A 69 5.24 0.78 -9.75
N ILE A 70 4.52 1.26 -8.74
CA ILE A 70 4.80 0.92 -7.34
C ILE A 70 4.49 -0.55 -7.05
N LEU A 71 3.41 -1.11 -7.57
CA LEU A 71 3.12 -2.55 -7.45
C LEU A 71 4.24 -3.41 -8.06
N LYS A 72 4.87 -2.96 -9.16
CA LYS A 72 6.03 -3.65 -9.75
C LYS A 72 7.26 -3.54 -8.84
N LYS A 73 7.52 -2.36 -8.26
CA LYS A 73 8.63 -2.12 -7.31
C LYS A 73 8.46 -2.84 -5.96
N SER A 74 7.21 -3.14 -5.57
CA SER A 74 6.88 -3.83 -4.31
C SER A 74 6.80 -5.35 -4.44
N ARG A 75 7.21 -5.92 -5.58
CA ARG A 75 7.41 -7.36 -5.68
C ARG A 75 8.65 -7.73 -4.86
N GLY A 76 8.48 -8.70 -3.96
CA GLY A 76 9.57 -9.34 -3.21
C GLY A 76 10.26 -10.42 -4.01
#